data_AF-A0A2V6JPI6-F1
#
_entry.id   AF-A0A2V6JPI6-F1
#
_cell.length_a   1.000
_cell.length_b   1.000
_cell.length_c   1.000
_cell.angle_alpha   90.00
_cell.angle_beta   90.00
_cell.angle_gamma   90.00
#
_symmetry.space_group_name_H-M   'P 1'
#
loop_
_entity.id
_entity.type
_entity.pdbx_description
1 polymer ?
#
loop_
_entity_poly.entity_id
_entity_poly.type
_entity_poly.pdbx_seq_one_letter_code
_entity_poly.pdbx_strand_id
1 'polypeptide(L)'
;MRTSSSELVAIERPKTNSRIFAHTRWDVLPVAAGVLHCVYFFGMFYLFPRVPLWVMLILGLSYSVSISWNINGISHNFIHNPYFRSPLLNRLFSIMESITVGFGQVFYECIHMQHHKGNADRPDDHGDTIDWISIYKHGHDGEAEHPLKYTFISFFREDPKTVLKELKRKNPREAFWGV
;
A
#
# COMPACT_ATOMS: atom_id res chain seq x y z
N MET A 1 -44.56 -11.87 -9.11
CA MET A 1 -44.13 -11.64 -7.72
C MET A 1 -42.72 -11.08 -7.79
N ARG A 2 -42.55 -9.76 -7.56
CA ARG A 2 -41.23 -9.09 -7.60
C ARG A 2 -40.50 -9.40 -6.30
N THR A 3 -39.35 -10.06 -6.38
CA THR A 3 -38.40 -10.16 -5.27
C THR A 3 -37.72 -8.80 -5.09
N SER A 4 -37.89 -8.23 -3.90
CA SER A 4 -37.37 -6.92 -3.51
C SER A 4 -35.85 -6.98 -3.32
N SER A 5 -35.13 -6.21 -4.12
CA SER A 5 -33.75 -5.79 -3.90
C SER A 5 -33.67 -4.91 -2.65
N SER A 6 -33.11 -5.39 -1.53
CA SER A 6 -32.47 -4.58 -0.45
C SER A 6 -32.25 -5.31 0.90
N GLU A 7 -31.74 -6.54 0.91
CA GLU A 7 -30.93 -6.96 2.06
C GLU A 7 -29.51 -6.42 1.86
N LEU A 8 -29.38 -5.08 1.98
CA LEU A 8 -28.09 -4.46 2.24
C LEU A 8 -27.64 -5.01 3.59
N VAL A 9 -26.70 -5.95 3.59
CA VAL A 9 -25.97 -6.34 4.80
C VAL A 9 -25.32 -5.06 5.32
N ALA A 10 -25.97 -4.43 6.30
CA ALA A 10 -25.38 -3.35 7.06
C ALA A 10 -24.24 -3.98 7.85
N ILE A 11 -23.04 -3.95 7.30
CA ILE A 11 -21.83 -4.37 8.00
C ILE A 11 -21.68 -3.41 9.17
N GLU A 12 -22.11 -3.82 10.36
CA GLU A 12 -21.99 -3.02 11.56
C GLU A 12 -20.49 -2.79 11.82
N ARG A 13 -20.06 -1.53 11.78
CA ARG A 13 -18.66 -1.21 12.05
C ARG A 13 -18.33 -1.60 13.49
N PRO A 14 -17.21 -2.29 13.75
CA PRO A 14 -16.81 -2.65 15.12
C PRO A 14 -16.78 -1.42 16.01
N LYS A 15 -17.53 -1.44 17.11
CA LYS A 15 -17.48 -0.37 18.12
C LYS A 15 -16.27 -0.62 19.03
N THR A 16 -15.39 0.36 19.12
CA THR A 16 -14.20 0.28 19.97
C THR A 16 -14.22 1.31 21.10
N ASN A 17 -13.92 0.85 22.31
CA ASN A 17 -13.73 1.71 23.49
C ASN A 17 -12.26 2.14 23.67
N SER A 18 -11.38 1.83 22.71
CA SER A 18 -10.01 2.36 22.70
C SER A 18 -10.04 3.89 22.77
N ARG A 19 -9.00 4.55 23.26
CA ARG A 19 -8.84 6.01 23.13
C ARG A 19 -7.86 6.39 22.02
N ILE A 20 -7.04 5.44 21.59
CA ILE A 20 -5.95 5.62 20.63
C ILE A 20 -6.36 5.14 19.24
N PHE A 21 -6.92 3.92 19.17
CA PHE A 21 -7.23 3.24 17.92
C PHE A 21 -8.63 3.58 17.41
N ALA A 22 -8.75 3.73 16.09
CA ALA A 22 -9.97 4.17 15.42
C ALA A 22 -11.02 3.05 15.36
N HIS A 23 -10.61 1.80 15.12
CA HIS A 23 -11.54 0.72 14.77
C HIS A 23 -11.58 -0.41 15.80
N THR A 24 -10.43 -0.87 16.30
CA THR A 24 -10.37 -1.95 17.29
C THR A 24 -9.09 -1.87 18.13
N ARG A 25 -9.10 -2.48 19.33
CA ARG A 25 -7.86 -2.60 20.12
C ARG A 25 -6.83 -3.50 19.41
N TRP A 26 -7.30 -4.39 18.55
CA TRP A 26 -6.46 -5.26 17.73
C TRP A 26 -5.64 -4.51 16.68
N ASP A 27 -5.93 -3.23 16.40
CA ASP A 27 -5.09 -2.37 15.55
C ASP A 27 -3.67 -2.22 16.11
N VAL A 28 -3.45 -2.54 17.39
CA VAL A 28 -2.11 -2.63 17.99
C VAL A 28 -1.23 -3.68 17.30
N LEU A 29 -1.79 -4.78 16.78
CA LEU A 29 -1.02 -5.84 16.15
C LEU A 29 -0.35 -5.40 14.85
N PRO A 30 -1.07 -4.89 13.83
CA PRO A 30 -0.42 -4.39 12.62
C PRO A 30 0.49 -3.19 12.91
N VAL A 31 0.14 -2.32 13.86
CA VAL A 31 1.01 -1.21 14.26
C VAL A 31 2.32 -1.71 14.87
N ALA A 32 2.27 -2.67 15.80
CA ALA A 32 3.46 -3.24 16.41
C ALA A 32 4.31 -3.98 15.37
N ALA A 33 3.69 -4.71 14.44
CA ALA A 33 4.40 -5.37 13.34
C ALA A 33 5.10 -4.35 12.43
N GLY A 34 4.45 -3.22 12.11
CA GLY A 34 5.05 -2.12 11.34
C GLY A 34 6.24 -1.48 12.05
N VAL A 35 6.11 -1.20 13.35
CA VAL A 35 7.21 -0.69 14.18
C VAL A 35 8.37 -1.68 14.25
N LEU A 36 8.10 -2.98 14.43
CA LEU A 36 9.13 -4.02 14.43
C LEU A 36 9.82 -4.13 13.07
N HIS A 37 9.08 -3.97 11.97
CA HIS A 37 9.64 -3.95 10.62
C HIS A 37 10.57 -2.75 10.41
N CYS A 38 10.19 -1.57 10.90
CA CYS A 38 11.04 -0.37 10.91
C CYS A 38 12.31 -0.55 11.77
N VAL A 39 12.16 -1.12 12.97
CA VAL A 39 13.30 -1.46 13.83
C VAL A 39 14.21 -2.46 13.12
N TYR A 40 13.64 -3.43 12.41
CA TYR A 40 14.42 -4.41 11.66
C TYR A 40 15.22 -3.75 10.52
N PHE A 41 14.59 -2.84 9.78
CA PHE A 41 15.26 -2.02 8.75
C PHE A 41 16.47 -1.27 9.30
N PHE A 42 16.29 -0.45 10.35
CA PHE A 42 17.40 0.26 10.98
C PHE A 42 18.41 -0.66 11.67
N GLY A 43 17.94 -1.78 12.22
CA GLY A 43 18.76 -2.83 12.81
C GLY A 43 19.75 -3.42 11.82
N MET A 44 19.37 -3.60 10.56
CA MET A 44 20.29 -4.05 9.52
C MET A 44 21.42 -3.06 9.27
N PHE A 45 21.16 -1.74 9.25
CA PHE A 45 22.24 -0.73 9.15
C PHE A 45 23.18 -0.77 10.35
N TYR A 46 22.62 -0.95 11.55
CA TYR A 46 23.42 -1.12 12.75
C TYR A 46 24.28 -2.39 12.69
N LEU A 47 23.74 -3.50 12.18
CA LEU A 47 24.45 -4.78 12.10
C LEU A 47 25.45 -4.85 10.94
N PHE A 48 25.29 -4.04 9.90
CA PHE A 48 26.12 -4.07 8.69
C PHE A 48 27.65 -4.13 8.95
N PRO A 49 28.24 -3.31 9.83
CA PRO A 49 29.67 -3.41 10.14
C PRO A 49 30.02 -4.42 11.25
N ARG A 50 29.02 -5.11 11.84
CA ARG A 50 29.17 -5.94 13.06
C ARG A 50 29.02 -7.43 12.81
N VAL A 51 28.46 -7.82 11.66
CA VAL A 51 28.23 -9.23 11.32
C VAL A 51 28.84 -9.56 9.95
N PRO A 52 29.17 -10.84 9.69
CA PRO A 52 29.66 -11.25 8.37
C PRO A 52 28.66 -10.96 7.25
N LEU A 53 29.16 -10.69 6.04
CA LEU A 53 28.33 -10.36 4.88
C LEU A 53 27.25 -11.41 4.59
N TRP A 54 27.54 -12.70 4.76
CA TRP A 54 26.57 -13.76 4.51
C TRP A 54 25.35 -13.68 5.44
N VAL A 55 25.53 -13.21 6.69
CA VAL A 55 24.42 -12.93 7.61
C VAL A 55 23.59 -11.78 7.06
N MET A 56 24.25 -10.70 6.60
CA MET A 56 23.56 -9.56 5.99
C MET A 56 22.75 -9.95 4.75
N LEU A 57 23.24 -10.89 3.93
CA LEU A 57 22.49 -11.40 2.77
C LEU A 57 21.21 -12.13 3.19
N ILE A 58 21.27 -12.95 4.24
CA ILE A 58 20.08 -13.62 4.78
C ILE A 58 19.10 -12.60 5.35
N LEU A 59 19.59 -11.61 6.11
CA LEU A 59 18.75 -10.56 6.67
C LEU A 59 18.10 -9.69 5.58
N GLY A 60 18.86 -9.32 4.55
CA GLY A 60 18.34 -8.56 3.42
C GLY A 60 17.33 -9.34 2.59
N LEU A 61 17.52 -10.65 2.42
CA LEU A 61 16.54 -11.51 1.74
C LEU A 61 15.26 -11.64 2.54
N SER A 62 15.34 -11.88 3.86
CA SER A 62 14.15 -11.94 4.71
C SER A 62 13.45 -10.58 4.77
N TYR A 63 14.21 -9.48 4.72
CA TYR A 63 13.67 -8.13 4.59
C TYR A 63 12.89 -7.92 3.29
N SER A 64 13.43 -8.38 2.16
CA SER A 64 12.75 -8.30 0.86
C SER A 64 11.40 -9.03 0.89
N VAL A 65 11.35 -10.23 1.48
CA VAL A 65 10.09 -10.96 1.69
C VAL A 65 9.18 -10.19 2.65
N SER A 66 9.75 -9.56 3.68
CA SER A 66 9.03 -8.71 4.63
C SER A 66 8.63 -7.34 4.06
N ILE A 67 8.91 -7.01 2.81
CA ILE A 67 8.23 -5.88 2.17
C ILE A 67 6.82 -6.34 1.75
N SER A 68 6.70 -7.55 1.20
CA SER A 68 5.42 -8.09 0.69
C SER A 68 4.33 -8.22 1.76
N TRP A 69 4.62 -8.83 2.93
CA TRP A 69 3.63 -8.94 4.03
C TRP A 69 3.17 -7.56 4.56
N ASN A 70 4.04 -6.55 4.52
CA ASN A 70 3.76 -5.23 5.05
C ASN A 70 2.87 -4.50 4.06
N ILE A 71 3.25 -4.48 2.78
CA ILE A 71 2.43 -3.86 1.73
C ILE A 71 1.04 -4.48 1.73
N ASN A 72 0.94 -5.80 1.69
CA ASN A 72 -0.35 -6.50 1.56
C ASN A 72 -1.19 -6.51 2.84
N GLY A 73 -0.56 -6.43 4.01
CA GLY A 73 -1.25 -6.51 5.30
C GLY A 73 -1.34 -5.17 6.01
N ILE A 74 -0.20 -4.62 6.39
CA ILE A 74 -0.09 -3.45 7.28
C ILE A 74 -0.42 -2.17 6.51
N SER A 75 0.32 -1.89 5.44
CA SER A 75 0.17 -0.67 4.64
C SER A 75 -1.18 -0.66 3.91
N HIS A 76 -1.59 -1.76 3.28
CA HIS A 76 -2.90 -1.88 2.61
C HIS A 76 -4.04 -1.57 3.58
N ASN A 77 -4.08 -2.21 4.75
CA ASN A 77 -5.15 -1.93 5.70
C ASN A 77 -5.07 -0.49 6.23
N PHE A 78 -3.87 0.05 6.43
CA PHE A 78 -3.68 1.43 6.89
C PHE A 78 -4.23 2.48 5.92
N ILE A 79 -4.02 2.32 4.61
CA ILE A 79 -4.51 3.28 3.60
C ILE A 79 -6.04 3.22 3.41
N HIS A 80 -6.68 2.10 3.74
CA HIS A 80 -8.14 2.00 3.78
C HIS A 80 -8.73 2.46 5.11
N ASN A 81 -8.05 2.11 6.21
CA ASN A 81 -8.53 2.30 7.58
C ASN A 81 -7.37 2.81 8.45
N PRO A 82 -7.15 4.13 8.53
CA PRO A 82 -6.11 4.70 9.37
C PRO A 82 -6.25 4.22 10.83
N TYR A 83 -5.19 3.60 11.37
CA TYR A 83 -5.26 2.87 12.64
C TYR A 83 -5.58 3.77 13.84
N PHE A 84 -5.14 5.03 13.81
CA PHE A 84 -5.24 5.93 14.94
C PHE A 84 -6.40 6.91 14.78
N ARG A 85 -6.98 7.34 15.90
CA ARG A 85 -7.94 8.46 15.91
C ARG A 85 -7.27 9.80 15.69
N SER A 86 -6.01 9.91 16.10
CA SER A 86 -5.22 11.13 15.97
C SER A 86 -4.67 11.25 14.55
N PRO A 87 -4.98 12.35 13.83
CA PRO A 87 -4.40 12.61 12.52
C PRO A 87 -2.87 12.70 12.56
N LEU A 88 -2.30 13.20 13.67
CA LEU A 88 -0.85 13.27 13.85
C LEU A 88 -0.22 11.88 13.95
N LEU A 89 -0.83 10.96 14.70
CA LEU A 89 -0.31 9.59 14.82
C LEU A 89 -0.38 8.85 13.49
N ASN A 90 -1.49 8.98 12.74
CA ASN A 90 -1.57 8.42 11.39
C ASN A 90 -0.48 9.00 10.48
N ARG A 91 -0.21 10.31 10.59
CA ARG A 91 0.83 10.94 9.78
C ARG A 91 2.23 10.46 10.13
N LEU A 92 2.56 10.33 11.42
CA LEU A 92 3.84 9.77 11.86
C LEU A 92 4.00 8.31 11.43
N PHE A 93 2.93 7.52 11.54
CA PHE A 93 2.92 6.13 11.09
C PHE A 93 3.10 6.03 9.57
N SER A 94 2.43 6.89 8.81
CA SER A 94 2.60 7.00 7.36
C SER A 94 4.05 7.31 6.94
N ILE A 95 4.73 8.23 7.64
CA ILE A 95 6.14 8.54 7.40
C ILE A 95 7.02 7.33 7.74
N MET A 96 6.79 6.70 8.90
CA MET A 96 7.53 5.51 9.33
C MET A 96 7.41 4.37 8.31
N GLU A 97 6.18 4.05 7.89
CA GLU A 97 5.94 3.03 6.87
C GLU A 97 6.61 3.43 5.55
N SER A 98 6.51 4.69 5.12
CA SER A 98 7.16 5.14 3.88
C SER A 98 8.67 4.92 3.88
N ILE A 99 9.34 5.22 5.00
CA ILE A 99 10.77 4.97 5.18
C ILE A 99 11.06 3.46 5.18
N THR A 100 10.22 2.68 5.86
CA THR A 100 10.40 1.24 5.99
C THR A 100 10.23 0.54 4.64
N VAL A 101 9.10 0.72 3.94
CA VAL A 101 8.86 0.02 2.67
C VAL A 101 9.61 0.64 1.47
N GLY A 102 10.14 1.87 1.61
CA GLY A 102 10.95 2.53 0.59
C GLY A 102 10.15 3.31 -0.47
N PHE A 103 8.87 3.58 -0.24
CA PHE A 103 8.05 4.46 -1.09
C PHE A 103 6.98 5.19 -0.26
N GLY A 104 6.55 6.35 -0.74
CA GLY A 104 5.57 7.19 -0.04
C GLY A 104 4.20 6.52 0.10
N GLN A 105 3.71 6.40 1.33
CA GLN A 105 2.36 5.87 1.61
C GLN A 105 1.24 6.71 0.97
N VAL A 106 1.45 8.02 0.79
CA VAL A 106 0.50 8.91 0.09
C VAL A 106 0.42 8.55 -1.40
N PHE A 107 1.55 8.23 -2.04
CA PHE A 107 1.55 7.75 -3.42
C PHE A 107 0.87 6.39 -3.51
N TYR A 108 1.17 5.51 -2.57
CA TYR A 108 0.56 4.19 -2.51
C TYR A 108 -0.96 4.28 -2.37
N GLU A 109 -1.48 5.10 -1.45
CA GLU A 109 -2.91 5.35 -1.30
C GLU A 109 -3.53 5.85 -2.61
N CYS A 110 -2.90 6.81 -3.29
CA CYS A 110 -3.41 7.34 -4.57
C CYS A 110 -3.50 6.26 -5.65
N ILE A 111 -2.43 5.51 -5.86
CA ILE A 111 -2.38 4.42 -6.85
C ILE A 111 -3.40 3.34 -6.47
N HIS A 112 -3.48 2.98 -5.20
CA HIS A 112 -4.35 1.92 -4.72
C HIS A 112 -5.84 2.26 -4.83
N MET A 113 -6.23 3.50 -4.51
CA MET A 113 -7.60 3.97 -4.72
C MET A 113 -7.96 4.01 -6.21
N GLN A 114 -7.00 4.39 -7.06
CA GLN A 114 -7.20 4.36 -8.51
C GLN A 114 -7.34 2.92 -9.03
N HIS A 115 -6.54 1.99 -8.49
CA HIS A 115 -6.63 0.56 -8.76
C HIS A 115 -8.01 0.01 -8.40
N HIS A 116 -8.54 0.32 -7.20
CA HIS A 116 -9.89 -0.10 -6.84
C HIS A 116 -10.99 0.49 -7.74
N LYS A 117 -10.77 1.69 -8.28
CA LYS A 117 -11.72 2.34 -9.18
C LYS A 117 -11.79 1.66 -10.55
N GLY A 118 -10.64 1.26 -11.13
CA GLY A 118 -10.61 0.54 -12.40
C GLY A 118 -10.81 -0.97 -12.24
N ASN A 119 -10.38 -1.53 -11.11
CA ASN A 119 -10.49 -2.92 -10.73
C ASN A 119 -9.92 -3.88 -11.78
N ALA A 120 -8.65 -3.68 -12.15
CA ALA A 120 -7.97 -4.40 -13.22
C ALA A 120 -8.77 -4.39 -14.54
N ASP A 121 -9.22 -3.21 -14.97
CA ASP A 121 -9.94 -3.05 -16.22
C ASP A 121 -9.05 -3.36 -17.43
N ARG A 122 -9.69 -3.82 -18.51
CA ARG A 122 -9.02 -4.00 -19.80
C ARG A 122 -8.82 -2.63 -20.47
N PRO A 123 -7.78 -2.49 -21.31
CA PRO A 123 -7.61 -1.30 -22.12
C PRO A 123 -8.85 -0.99 -22.96
N ASP A 124 -9.14 0.29 -23.11
CA ASP A 124 -10.15 0.78 -24.05
C ASP A 124 -9.65 0.76 -25.51
N ASP A 125 -10.45 1.30 -26.43
CA ASP A 125 -10.11 1.37 -27.87
C ASP A 125 -8.85 2.20 -28.16
N HIS A 126 -8.39 3.02 -27.20
CA HIS A 126 -7.18 3.83 -27.28
C HIS A 126 -5.98 3.17 -26.57
N GLY A 127 -6.19 2.03 -25.91
CA GLY A 127 -5.16 1.32 -25.16
C GLY A 127 -4.96 1.81 -23.72
N ASP A 128 -5.86 2.66 -23.22
CA ASP A 128 -5.78 3.25 -21.88
C ASP A 128 -6.63 2.47 -20.86
N THR A 129 -6.20 2.51 -19.59
CA THR A 129 -6.91 1.90 -18.45
C THR A 129 -7.19 2.93 -17.36
N ILE A 130 -8.30 2.76 -16.64
CA ILE A 130 -8.59 3.52 -15.42
C ILE A 130 -7.62 3.10 -14.32
N ASP A 131 -7.46 1.79 -14.12
CA ASP A 131 -6.47 1.23 -13.21
C ASP A 131 -5.08 1.33 -13.85
N TRP A 132 -4.25 2.21 -13.33
CA TRP A 132 -2.90 2.45 -13.84
C TRP A 132 -2.01 1.21 -13.81
N ILE A 133 -2.27 0.32 -12.85
CA ILE A 133 -1.52 -0.91 -12.61
C ILE A 133 -2.29 -2.14 -13.09
N SER A 134 -3.29 -1.99 -13.97
CA SER A 134 -4.06 -3.14 -14.46
C SER A 134 -3.17 -4.21 -15.08
N ILE A 135 -3.37 -5.47 -14.68
CA ILE A 135 -2.66 -6.63 -15.22
C ILE A 135 -2.97 -6.87 -16.71
N TYR A 136 -4.03 -6.27 -17.25
CA TYR A 136 -4.40 -6.38 -18.66
C TYR A 136 -3.77 -5.30 -19.52
N LYS A 137 -3.19 -4.24 -18.92
CA LYS A 137 -2.72 -3.05 -19.63
C LYS A 137 -1.67 -3.34 -20.70
N HIS A 138 -0.69 -4.20 -20.40
CA HIS A 138 0.28 -4.68 -21.40
C HIS A 138 0.16 -6.19 -21.63
N GLY A 139 -1.04 -6.71 -21.43
CA GLY A 139 -1.47 -8.04 -21.81
C GLY A 139 -1.49 -8.19 -23.34
N HIS A 140 -1.50 -9.43 -23.82
CA HIS A 140 -1.57 -9.74 -25.25
C HIS A 140 -2.87 -10.47 -25.53
N ASP A 141 -3.50 -10.20 -26.68
CA ASP A 141 -4.74 -10.84 -27.12
C ASP A 141 -5.91 -10.74 -26.11
N GLY A 142 -5.93 -9.68 -25.29
CA GLY A 142 -6.95 -9.45 -24.25
C GLY A 142 -6.76 -10.26 -22.95
N GLU A 143 -5.67 -11.03 -22.86
CA GLU A 143 -5.30 -11.81 -21.67
C GLU A 143 -4.44 -11.00 -20.70
N ALA A 144 -4.42 -11.42 -19.44
CA ALA A 144 -3.59 -10.79 -18.42
C ALA A 144 -2.08 -11.02 -18.68
N GLU A 145 -1.25 -10.06 -18.27
CA GLU A 145 0.20 -10.24 -18.28
C GLU A 145 0.64 -11.42 -17.41
N HIS A 146 1.71 -12.11 -17.86
CA HIS A 146 2.33 -13.15 -17.05
C HIS A 146 2.80 -12.57 -15.70
N PRO A 147 2.50 -13.21 -14.55
CA PRO A 147 2.76 -12.64 -13.22
C PRO A 147 4.21 -12.22 -12.96
N LEU A 148 5.18 -12.95 -13.53
CA LEU A 148 6.60 -12.60 -13.42
C LEU A 148 6.94 -11.33 -14.22
N LYS A 149 6.41 -11.20 -15.44
CA LYS A 149 6.61 -10.01 -16.28
C LYS A 149 6.03 -8.78 -15.56
N TYR A 150 4.83 -8.92 -15.02
CA TYR A 150 4.19 -7.87 -14.23
C TYR A 150 5.03 -7.53 -12.98
N THR A 151 5.35 -8.51 -12.13
CA THR A 151 6.11 -8.29 -10.89
C THR A 151 7.45 -7.58 -11.12
N PHE A 152 8.23 -7.99 -12.12
CA PHE A 152 9.58 -7.44 -12.34
C PHE A 152 9.63 -6.20 -13.22
N ILE A 153 8.64 -5.99 -14.10
CA ILE A 153 8.69 -4.90 -15.09
C ILE A 153 7.73 -3.75 -14.75
N SER A 154 6.61 -4.01 -14.07
CA SER A 154 5.58 -2.98 -13.83
C SER A 154 6.16 -1.74 -13.12
N PHE A 155 7.07 -1.92 -12.16
CA PHE A 155 7.74 -0.81 -11.48
C PHE A 155 8.40 0.20 -12.45
N PHE A 156 8.95 -0.26 -13.58
CA PHE A 156 9.59 0.60 -14.56
C PHE A 156 8.62 1.23 -15.57
N ARG A 157 7.37 0.78 -15.61
CA ARG A 157 6.32 1.28 -16.50
C ARG A 157 5.42 2.32 -15.84
N GLU A 158 5.42 2.38 -14.50
CA GLU A 158 4.68 3.38 -13.75
C GLU A 158 5.21 4.79 -14.05
N ASP A 159 4.31 5.72 -14.39
CA ASP A 159 4.66 7.14 -14.55
C ASP A 159 4.40 7.92 -13.25
N PRO A 160 5.43 8.22 -12.44
CA PRO A 160 5.25 8.94 -11.20
C PRO A 160 4.73 10.37 -11.41
N LYS A 161 4.88 10.94 -12.61
CA LYS A 161 4.34 12.27 -12.93
C LYS A 161 2.82 12.26 -12.97
N THR A 162 2.23 11.17 -13.48
CA THR A 162 0.77 10.99 -13.50
C THR A 162 0.22 10.94 -12.08
N VAL A 163 0.84 10.17 -11.19
CA VAL A 163 0.46 10.10 -9.76
C VAL A 163 0.60 11.46 -9.08
N LEU A 164 1.73 12.15 -9.27
CA LEU A 164 1.97 13.47 -8.68
C LEU A 164 0.96 14.53 -9.18
N LYS A 165 0.62 14.50 -10.47
CA LYS A 165 -0.39 15.39 -11.06
C LYS A 165 -1.76 15.17 -10.42
N GLU A 166 -2.15 13.91 -10.25
CA GLU A 166 -3.43 13.56 -9.63
C GLU A 166 -3.48 13.93 -8.15
N LEU A 167 -2.39 13.68 -7.40
CA LEU A 167 -2.25 14.13 -6.01
C LEU A 167 -2.35 15.66 -5.90
N LYS A 168 -1.64 16.42 -6.75
CA LYS A 168 -1.73 17.89 -6.77
C LYS A 168 -3.14 18.38 -7.06
N ARG A 169 -3.86 17.70 -7.96
CA ARG A 169 -5.25 18.01 -8.31
C ARG A 169 -6.19 17.81 -7.12
N LYS A 170 -6.02 16.72 -6.37
CA LYS A 170 -6.85 16.39 -5.19
C LYS A 170 -6.51 17.25 -3.97
N ASN A 171 -5.24 17.31 -3.60
CA ASN A 171 -4.75 18.03 -2.44
C ASN A 171 -3.29 18.47 -2.62
N PRO A 172 -3.03 19.74 -2.97
CA PRO A 172 -1.68 20.26 -3.17
C PRO A 172 -0.76 20.12 -1.96
N ARG A 173 -1.31 20.13 -0.74
CA ARG A 173 -0.51 19.95 0.49
C ARG A 173 -0.04 18.52 0.63
N GLU A 174 -0.91 17.54 0.42
CA GLU A 174 -0.50 16.12 0.45
C GLU A 174 0.51 15.81 -0.66
N ALA A 175 0.35 16.39 -1.85
CA ALA A 175 1.33 16.24 -2.92
C ALA A 175 2.73 16.78 -2.57
N PHE A 176 2.82 17.83 -1.75
CA PHE A 176 4.09 18.35 -1.25
C PHE A 176 4.77 17.39 -0.27
N TRP A 177 3.97 16.66 0.53
CA TRP A 177 4.46 15.76 1.58
C TRP A 177 4.56 14.29 1.15
N GLY A 178 3.97 13.94 -0.01
CA GLY A 178 3.91 12.57 -0.51
C GLY A 178 5.12 12.13 -1.31
N VAL A 179 6.06 13.04 -1.60
CA VAL A 179 7.33 12.75 -2.30
C VAL A 179 8.38 12.26 -1.32
#